data_AF-A0A7C6S4W9-F1
#
_entry.id   AF-A0A7C6S4W9-F1
#
_cell.length_a   1.000
_cell.length_b   1.000
_cell.length_c   1.000
_cell.angle_alpha   90.00
_cell.angle_beta   90.00
_cell.angle_gamma   90.00
#
_symmetry.space_group_name_H-M   'P 1'
#
loop_
_entity.id
_entity.type
_entity.pdbx_description
1 polymer ?
#
loop_
_entity_poly.entity_id
_entity_poly.type
_entity_poly.pdbx_seq_one_letter_code
_entity_poly.pdbx_strand_id
1 'polypeptide(L)'
;MDFYDLILELENEFLDTEKGIFGKKVNTQKCLSLIDALKRAFPSVIKDANYVVANKEEILIEAERKAKQIIKEAETHSNLIIKNSEIMKRAEVAAAEHYENVRQACDDSINKAAAIIYAMFEDMEDYFKNMLEILKQNRDDMINGLKDSNR
;
A
#
# COMPACT_ATOMS: atom_id res chain seq x y z
N MET A 1 -56.10 -2.13 20.97
CA MET A 1 -56.27 -3.26 20.06
C MET A 1 -55.49 -2.91 18.82
N ASP A 2 -54.30 -3.48 18.70
CA ASP A 2 -53.43 -3.28 17.55
C ASP A 2 -53.93 -4.09 16.34
N PHE A 3 -53.25 -3.96 15.20
CA PHE A 3 -53.63 -4.66 13.97
C PHE A 3 -53.59 -6.19 14.13
N TYR A 4 -52.67 -6.72 14.95
CA TYR A 4 -52.56 -8.15 15.25
C TYR A 4 -53.68 -8.62 16.17
N ASP A 5 -54.02 -7.84 17.20
CA ASP A 5 -55.15 -8.12 18.09
C ASP A 5 -56.46 -8.24 17.31
N LEU A 6 -56.65 -7.37 16.31
CA LEU A 6 -57.83 -7.40 15.42
C LEU A 6 -57.87 -8.62 14.50
N ILE A 7 -56.71 -9.09 14.03
CA ILE A 7 -56.60 -10.34 13.27
C ILE A 7 -56.95 -11.52 14.17
N LEU A 8 -56.36 -11.59 15.37
CA LEU A 8 -56.59 -12.66 16.32
C LEU A 8 -58.05 -12.73 16.75
N GLU A 9 -58.69 -11.57 16.98
CA GLU A 9 -60.11 -11.55 17.32
C GLU A 9 -61.00 -12.01 16.15
N LEU A 10 -60.63 -11.65 14.91
CA LEU A 10 -61.33 -12.11 13.72
C LEU A 10 -61.14 -13.61 13.52
N GLU A 11 -59.91 -14.12 13.67
CA GLU A 11 -59.58 -15.55 13.60
C GLU A 11 -60.34 -16.34 14.67
N ASN A 12 -60.38 -15.86 15.90
CA ASN A 12 -61.13 -16.49 17.00
C ASN A 12 -62.63 -16.56 16.68
N GLU A 13 -63.23 -15.52 16.08
CA GLU A 13 -64.64 -15.52 15.67
C GLU A 13 -64.94 -16.61 14.61
N PHE A 14 -63.95 -17.01 13.81
CA PHE A 14 -64.07 -18.12 12.86
C PHE A 14 -63.72 -19.48 13.47
N LEU A 15 -62.75 -19.55 14.40
CA LEU A 15 -62.29 -20.79 15.04
C LEU A 15 -63.22 -21.31 16.14
N ASP A 16 -63.97 -20.44 16.83
CA ASP A 16 -64.97 -20.81 17.85
C ASP A 16 -66.23 -21.52 17.29
N THR A 17 -66.22 -21.86 16.00
CA THR A 17 -67.29 -22.63 15.37
C THR A 17 -67.09 -24.14 15.58
N GLU A 18 -67.44 -24.64 16.77
CA GLU A 18 -67.62 -26.09 16.95
C GLU A 18 -68.66 -26.61 15.94
N LYS A 19 -68.25 -27.53 15.07
CA LYS A 19 -69.14 -28.22 14.11
C LYS A 19 -70.04 -29.18 14.88
N GLY A 20 -71.18 -28.70 15.39
CA GLY A 20 -72.17 -29.51 16.10
C GLY A 20 -73.46 -28.73 16.42
N ILE A 21 -74.45 -29.43 16.98
CA ILE A 21 -75.81 -28.90 17.26
C ILE A 21 -75.80 -27.83 18.39
N PHE A 22 -74.68 -27.67 19.10
CA PHE A 22 -74.43 -26.64 20.12
C PHE A 22 -73.38 -25.59 19.72
N GLY A 23 -72.90 -25.61 18.47
CA GLY A 23 -71.89 -24.68 17.97
C GLY A 23 -72.38 -23.24 17.90
N LYS A 24 -71.55 -22.30 18.34
CA LYS A 24 -71.81 -20.86 18.25
C LYS A 24 -71.87 -20.46 16.76
N LYS A 25 -72.95 -19.79 16.34
CA LYS A 25 -73.03 -19.19 14.98
C LYS A 25 -72.06 -18.01 14.90
N VAL A 26 -71.26 -17.96 13.83
CA VAL A 26 -70.41 -16.82 13.49
C VAL A 26 -71.23 -15.53 13.50
N ASN A 27 -70.75 -14.51 14.21
CA ASN A 27 -71.36 -13.20 14.17
C ASN A 27 -70.82 -12.38 13.00
N THR A 28 -71.51 -12.45 11.85
CA THR A 28 -71.13 -11.73 10.64
C THR A 28 -71.01 -10.21 10.85
N GLN A 29 -71.83 -9.63 11.73
CA GLN A 29 -71.78 -8.20 12.04
C GLN A 29 -70.51 -7.83 12.80
N LYS A 30 -70.07 -8.70 13.72
CA LYS A 30 -68.80 -8.55 14.42
C LYS A 30 -67.62 -8.72 13.46
N CYS A 31 -67.62 -9.73 12.59
CA CYS A 31 -66.59 -9.90 11.56
C CYS A 31 -66.47 -8.68 10.65
N LEU A 32 -67.58 -8.10 10.19
CA LEU A 32 -67.57 -6.87 9.39
C LEU A 32 -66.95 -5.69 10.17
N SER A 33 -67.30 -5.53 11.44
CA SER A 33 -66.73 -4.48 12.29
C SER A 33 -65.21 -4.62 12.50
N LEU A 34 -64.73 -5.86 12.66
CA LEU A 34 -63.31 -6.19 12.79
C LEU A 34 -62.57 -5.94 11.48
N ILE A 35 -63.15 -6.31 10.33
CA ILE A 35 -62.59 -6.01 9.00
C ILE A 35 -62.46 -4.50 8.77
N ASP A 36 -63.46 -3.71 9.16
CA ASP A 36 -63.40 -2.25 9.02
C ASP A 36 -62.43 -1.60 10.01
N ALA A 37 -62.23 -2.19 11.19
CA ALA A 37 -61.17 -1.79 12.10
C ALA A 37 -59.78 -2.12 11.52
N LEU A 38 -59.60 -3.31 10.93
CA LEU A 38 -58.37 -3.72 10.24
C LEU A 38 -58.04 -2.78 9.08
N LYS A 39 -59.01 -2.45 8.23
CA LYS A 39 -58.82 -1.49 7.12
C LYS A 39 -58.38 -0.11 7.60
N ARG A 40 -58.86 0.34 8.76
CA ARG A 40 -58.46 1.62 9.35
C ARG A 40 -57.07 1.58 9.96
N ALA A 41 -56.67 0.45 10.54
CA ALA A 41 -55.35 0.27 11.14
C ALA A 41 -54.24 -0.04 10.10
N PHE A 42 -54.57 -0.70 8.99
CA PHE A 42 -53.60 -1.15 7.99
C PHE A 42 -52.68 -0.05 7.41
N PRO A 43 -53.17 1.15 7.04
CA PRO A 43 -52.30 2.21 6.50
C PRO A 43 -51.22 2.65 7.49
N SER A 44 -51.51 2.64 8.79
CA SER A 44 -50.53 3.00 9.82
C SER A 44 -49.41 1.97 9.91
N VAL A 45 -49.74 0.67 9.89
CA VAL A 45 -48.76 -0.42 9.89
C VAL A 45 -47.84 -0.37 8.67
N ILE A 46 -48.40 -0.10 7.48
CA ILE A 46 -47.59 0.05 6.26
C ILE A 46 -46.67 1.27 6.34
N LYS A 47 -47.16 2.39 6.89
CA LYS A 47 -46.34 3.59 7.10
C LYS A 47 -45.18 3.31 8.05
N ASP A 48 -45.43 2.62 9.16
CA ASP A 48 -44.42 2.28 10.15
C ASP A 48 -43.38 1.30 9.57
N ALA A 49 -43.82 0.30 8.81
CA ALA A 49 -42.92 -0.62 8.11
C ALA A 49 -42.02 0.11 7.09
N ASN A 50 -42.61 0.99 6.29
CA ASN A 50 -41.85 1.81 5.33
C ASN A 50 -40.86 2.75 6.03
N TYR A 51 -41.25 3.32 7.18
CA TYR A 51 -40.37 4.16 7.99
C TYR A 51 -39.17 3.38 8.53
N VAL A 52 -39.38 2.16 9.03
CA VAL A 52 -38.30 1.27 9.49
C VAL A 52 -37.34 0.92 8.34
N VAL A 53 -37.87 0.59 7.16
CA VAL A 53 -37.05 0.29 5.98
C VAL A 53 -36.24 1.51 5.53
N ALA A 54 -36.87 2.68 5.44
CA ALA A 54 -36.19 3.92 5.05
C ALA A 54 -35.06 4.30 6.03
N ASN A 55 -35.32 4.24 7.33
CA ASN A 55 -34.30 4.51 8.35
C ASN A 55 -33.14 3.52 8.29
N LYS A 56 -33.41 2.24 8.04
CA LYS A 56 -32.35 1.24 7.88
C LYS A 56 -31.44 1.58 6.70
N GLU A 57 -32.01 1.98 5.57
CA GLU A 57 -31.24 2.35 4.38
C GLU A 57 -30.38 3.60 4.64
N GLU A 58 -30.94 4.60 5.32
CA GLU A 58 -30.20 5.81 5.71
C GLU A 58 -29.02 5.49 6.65
N ILE A 59 -29.23 4.60 7.63
CA ILE A 59 -28.16 4.14 8.54
C ILE A 59 -27.06 3.42 7.75
N LEU A 60 -27.41 2.58 6.77
CA LEU A 60 -26.44 1.88 5.94
C LEU A 60 -25.62 2.84 5.08
N ILE A 61 -26.27 3.80 4.43
CA ILE A 61 -25.58 4.83 3.63
C ILE A 61 -24.62 5.64 4.50
N GLU A 62 -25.04 6.05 5.69
CA GLU A 62 -24.20 6.82 6.61
C GLU A 62 -23.03 5.97 7.15
N ALA A 63 -23.26 4.69 7.43
CA ALA A 63 -22.21 3.76 7.84
C ALA A 63 -21.17 3.56 6.74
N GLU A 64 -21.60 3.38 5.48
CA GLU A 64 -20.69 3.31 4.33
C GLU A 64 -19.90 4.59 4.14
N ARG A 65 -20.54 5.75 4.29
CA ARG A 65 -19.88 7.06 4.18
C ARG A 65 -18.81 7.21 5.25
N LYS A 66 -19.13 6.87 6.51
CA LYS A 66 -18.17 6.88 7.62
C LYS A 66 -17.02 5.90 7.40
N ALA A 67 -17.30 4.69 6.93
CA ALA A 67 -16.26 3.70 6.63
C ALA A 67 -15.29 4.21 5.55
N LYS A 68 -15.82 4.76 4.45
CA LYS A 68 -15.01 5.37 3.38
C LYS A 68 -14.17 6.54 3.90
N GLN A 69 -14.74 7.37 4.78
CA GLN A 69 -14.01 8.47 5.41
C GLN A 69 -12.86 7.97 6.30
N ILE A 70 -13.11 6.97 7.15
CA ILE A 70 -12.08 6.36 8.03
C ILE A 70 -10.94 5.77 7.19
N ILE A 71 -11.24 5.05 6.11
CA ILE A 71 -10.21 4.47 5.23
C ILE A 71 -9.34 5.58 4.64
N LYS A 72 -9.96 6.64 4.10
CA LYS A 72 -9.25 7.78 3.50
C LYS A 72 -8.37 8.52 4.52
N GLU A 73 -8.87 8.71 5.75
CA GLU A 73 -8.11 9.32 6.84
C GLU A 73 -6.92 8.45 7.25
N ALA A 74 -7.11 7.13 7.36
CA ALA A 74 -6.04 6.19 7.68
C ALA A 74 -4.95 6.15 6.60
N GLU A 75 -5.32 6.15 5.31
CA GLU A 75 -4.38 6.24 4.19
C GLU A 75 -3.58 7.55 4.23
N THR A 76 -4.26 8.66 4.49
CA THR A 76 -3.61 9.99 4.60
C THR A 76 -2.62 10.01 5.77
N HIS A 77 -3.01 9.47 6.92
CA HIS A 77 -2.16 9.41 8.11
C HIS A 77 -0.95 8.49 7.89
N SER A 78 -1.14 7.32 7.27
CA SER A 78 -0.08 6.39 6.89
C SER A 78 0.96 7.06 5.98
N ASN A 79 0.50 7.77 4.93
CA ASN A 79 1.39 8.50 4.03
C ASN A 79 2.18 9.61 4.74
N LEU A 80 1.54 10.31 5.69
CA LEU A 80 2.19 11.30 6.54
C LEU A 80 3.26 10.66 7.44
N ILE A 81 2.96 9.51 8.06
CA ILE A 81 3.93 8.77 8.87
C ILE A 81 5.10 8.35 7.98
N ILE A 82 4.88 7.76 6.81
CA ILE A 82 5.98 7.32 5.93
C ILE A 82 6.86 8.51 5.50
N LYS A 83 6.22 9.61 5.09
CA LYS A 83 6.93 10.80 4.59
C LYS A 83 7.69 11.54 5.69
N ASN A 84 7.14 11.61 6.91
CA ASN A 84 7.74 12.31 8.04
C ASN A 84 8.46 11.39 9.02
N SER A 85 8.47 10.08 8.76
CA SER A 85 9.12 9.10 9.62
C SER A 85 10.59 9.46 9.72
N GLU A 86 11.08 9.53 10.96
CA GLU A 86 12.52 9.64 11.22
C GLU A 86 13.31 8.56 10.50
N ILE A 87 12.71 7.40 10.23
CA ILE A 87 13.34 6.31 9.47
C ILE A 87 13.68 6.77 8.05
N MET A 88 12.78 7.51 7.38
CA MET A 88 13.02 7.94 6.00
C MET A 88 14.06 9.06 5.94
N LYS A 89 14.03 9.99 6.90
CA LYS A 89 15.10 11.00 7.05
C LYS A 89 16.45 10.36 7.34
N ARG A 90 16.50 9.37 8.25
CA ARG A 90 17.74 8.63 8.56
C ARG A 90 18.24 7.84 7.35
N ALA A 91 17.34 7.26 6.56
CA ALA A 91 17.69 6.55 5.34
C ALA A 91 18.28 7.49 4.28
N GLU A 92 17.71 8.69 4.11
CA GLU A 92 18.25 9.71 3.20
C GLU A 92 19.65 10.17 3.63
N VAL A 93 19.86 10.45 4.93
CA VAL A 93 21.18 10.82 5.47
C VAL A 93 22.20 9.69 5.27
N ALA A 94 21.83 8.46 5.62
CA ALA A 94 22.71 7.30 5.45
C ALA A 94 23.06 7.03 3.98
N ALA A 95 22.10 7.22 3.07
CA ALA A 95 22.33 7.09 1.64
C ALA A 95 23.29 8.17 1.11
N ALA A 96 23.15 9.42 1.58
CA ALA A 96 24.04 10.51 1.21
C ALA A 96 25.48 10.27 1.74
N GLU A 97 25.62 9.85 3.00
CA GLU A 97 26.92 9.48 3.58
C GLU A 97 27.55 8.30 2.83
N HIS A 98 26.78 7.28 2.49
CA HIS A 98 27.27 6.13 1.74
C HIS A 98 27.74 6.53 0.34
N TYR A 99 26.97 7.38 -0.35
CA TYR A 99 27.35 7.90 -1.67
C TYR A 99 28.66 8.67 -1.61
N GLU A 100 28.83 9.56 -0.63
CA GLU A 100 30.05 10.35 -0.47
C GLU A 100 31.26 9.47 -0.15
N ASN A 101 31.10 8.46 0.72
CA ASN A 101 32.15 7.50 1.02
C ASN A 101 32.59 6.71 -0.23
N VAL A 102 31.63 6.24 -1.03
CA VAL A 102 31.92 5.53 -2.29
C VAL A 102 32.63 6.45 -3.28
N ARG A 103 32.19 7.70 -3.39
CA ARG A 103 32.83 8.70 -4.25
C ARG A 103 34.29 8.93 -3.86
N GLN A 104 34.56 9.16 -2.57
CA GLN A 104 35.92 9.36 -2.07
C GLN A 104 36.79 8.12 -2.31
N ALA A 105 36.26 6.91 -2.09
CA ALA A 105 36.98 5.68 -2.37
C ALA A 105 37.33 5.51 -3.86
N CYS A 106 36.42 5.91 -4.76
CA CYS A 106 36.68 5.93 -6.20
C CYS A 106 37.78 6.93 -6.56
N ASP A 107 37.73 8.15 -6.05
CA ASP A 107 38.73 9.19 -6.31
C ASP A 107 40.12 8.75 -5.80
N ASP A 108 40.18 8.17 -4.59
CA ASP A 108 41.39 7.58 -4.04
C ASP A 108 41.94 6.45 -4.90
N SER A 109 41.06 5.59 -5.41
CA SER A 109 41.44 4.48 -6.29
C SER A 109 42.02 4.99 -7.61
N ILE A 110 41.43 6.03 -8.20
CA ILE A 110 41.93 6.66 -9.43
C ILE A 110 43.31 7.28 -9.18
N ASN A 111 43.47 8.02 -8.08
CA ASN A 111 44.75 8.65 -7.73
C ASN A 111 45.85 7.61 -7.49
N LYS A 112 45.54 6.50 -6.80
CA LYS A 112 46.48 5.38 -6.62
C LYS A 112 46.86 4.74 -7.95
N ALA A 113 45.91 4.51 -8.84
CA ALA A 113 46.19 3.95 -10.17
C ALA A 113 47.10 4.88 -10.99
N ALA A 114 46.83 6.19 -10.96
CA ALA A 114 47.67 7.18 -11.61
C ALA A 114 49.11 7.16 -11.05
N ALA A 115 49.27 7.12 -9.73
CA ALA A 115 50.58 7.04 -9.09
C ALA A 115 51.37 5.78 -9.51
N ILE A 116 50.70 4.62 -9.61
CA ILE A 116 51.32 3.38 -10.10
C ILE A 116 51.78 3.54 -11.55
N ILE A 117 50.95 4.12 -12.42
CA ILE A 117 51.30 4.35 -13.82
C ILE A 117 52.52 5.28 -13.94
N TYR A 118 52.58 6.34 -13.14
CA TYR A 118 53.75 7.23 -13.13
C TYR A 118 55.02 6.50 -12.71
N ALA A 119 54.97 5.70 -11.64
CA ALA A 119 56.12 4.91 -11.21
C ALA A 119 56.57 3.91 -12.31
N MET A 120 55.63 3.26 -12.99
CA MET A 120 55.95 2.38 -14.11
C MET A 120 56.63 3.11 -15.27
N PHE A 121 56.22 4.34 -15.58
CA PHE A 121 56.88 5.13 -16.61
C PHE A 121 58.30 5.54 -16.21
N GLU A 122 58.51 5.91 -14.95
CA GLU A 122 59.84 6.23 -14.41
C GLU A 122 60.78 5.01 -14.50
N ASP A 123 60.31 3.83 -14.07
CA ASP A 123 61.04 2.57 -14.21
C ASP A 123 61.39 2.25 -15.68
N MET A 124 60.46 2.52 -16.60
CA MET A 124 60.65 2.28 -18.03
C MET A 124 61.66 3.25 -18.64
N GLU A 125 61.65 4.52 -18.24
CA GLU A 125 62.64 5.50 -18.66
C GLU A 125 64.04 5.10 -18.21
N ASP A 126 64.19 4.67 -16.96
CA ASP A 126 65.48 4.26 -16.42
C ASP A 126 65.99 2.98 -17.08
N TYR A 127 65.10 2.02 -17.37
CA TYR A 127 65.44 0.86 -18.18
C TYR A 127 65.98 1.25 -19.56
N PHE A 128 65.33 2.20 -20.25
CA PHE A 128 65.80 2.67 -21.56
C PHE A 128 67.10 3.45 -21.50
N LYS A 129 67.32 4.28 -20.47
CA LYS A 129 68.60 4.98 -20.25
C LYS A 129 69.75 3.98 -20.09
N ASN A 130 69.56 2.96 -19.26
CA ASN A 130 70.55 1.90 -19.04
C ASN A 130 70.84 1.13 -20.34
N MET A 131 69.81 0.78 -21.10
CA MET A 131 69.98 0.10 -22.39
C MET A 131 70.77 0.96 -23.39
N LEU A 132 70.46 2.26 -23.48
CA LEU A 132 71.20 3.19 -24.32
C LEU A 132 72.66 3.33 -23.90
N GLU A 133 72.95 3.30 -22.59
CA GLU A 133 74.31 3.32 -22.07
C GLU A 133 75.10 2.07 -22.48
N ILE A 134 74.50 0.88 -22.33
CA ILE A 134 75.10 -0.39 -22.79
C ILE A 134 75.37 -0.34 -24.30
N LEU A 135 74.43 0.16 -25.10
CA LEU A 135 74.62 0.29 -26.55
C LEU A 135 75.76 1.24 -26.91
N LYS A 136 75.91 2.35 -26.18
CA LYS A 136 77.03 3.29 -26.37
C LYS A 136 78.36 2.63 -26.01
N GLN A 137 78.44 1.94 -24.88
CA GLN A 137 79.64 1.20 -24.46
C GLN A 137 80.04 0.16 -25.50
N ASN A 138 79.10 -0.70 -25.92
CA ASN A 138 79.34 -1.71 -26.95
C ASN A 138 79.86 -1.11 -28.27
N ARG A 139 79.33 0.06 -28.68
CA ARG A 139 79.80 0.76 -29.88
C ARG A 139 81.22 1.28 -29.72
N ASP A 140 81.53 1.89 -28.58
CA ASP A 140 82.84 2.49 -28.32
C ASP A 140 83.92 1.40 -28.21
N ASP A 141 83.61 0.27 -27.57
CA ASP A 141 84.47 -0.93 -27.54
C ASP A 141 84.75 -1.46 -28.93
N MET A 142 83.73 -1.54 -29.80
CA MET A 142 83.90 -1.96 -31.19
C MET A 142 84.81 -1.01 -31.98
N ILE A 143 84.66 0.31 -31.80
CA ILE A 143 85.51 1.31 -32.46
C ILE A 143 86.96 1.20 -31.98
N ASN A 144 87.19 1.01 -30.68
CA ASN A 144 88.53 0.86 -30.13
C ASN A 144 89.19 -0.45 -30.60
N GLY A 145 88.46 -1.57 -30.59
CA GLY A 145 88.96 -2.84 -31.14
C GLY A 145 89.34 -2.78 -32.62
N LEU A 146 88.61 -2.01 -33.43
CA LEU A 146 88.95 -1.77 -34.84
C LEU A 146 90.21 -0.89 -35.01
N LYS A 147 90.50 0.01 -34.07
CA LYS A 147 91.74 0.82 -34.09
C LYS A 147 92.95 0.00 -33.68
N ASP A 148 92.80 -0.88 -32.70
CA ASP A 148 93.89 -1.75 -32.23
C ASP A 148 94.24 -2.86 -33.23
N SER A 149 93.27 -3.31 -34.03
CA SER A 149 93.48 -4.29 -35.13
C SER A 149 94.19 -3.70 -36.37
N ASN A 150 94.21 -2.37 -36.53
CA ASN A 150 94.82 -1.66 -37.67
C ASN A 150 96.20 -1.04 -37.34
N ARG A 151 96.78 -1.36 -36.16
CA ARG A 151 98.14 -1.01 -35.76
C ARG A 151 99.05 -2.23 -35.81
#